data_AF-A0A1G7LGG6-F1
#
_entry.id   AF-A0A1G7LGG6-F1
#
_cell.length_a   1.000
_cell.length_b   1.000
_cell.length_c   1.000
_cell.angle_alpha   90.00
_cell.angle_beta   90.00
_cell.angle_gamma   90.00
#
_symmetry.space_group_name_H-M   'P 1'
#
loop_
_entity.id
_entity.type
_entity.pdbx_description
1 polymer ?
#
loop_
_entity_poly.entity_id
_entity_poly.type
_entity_poly.pdbx_seq_one_letter_code
_entity_poly.pdbx_strand_id
1 'polypeptide(L)'
;MAVPPVIMAGGLLFGGFAQAAAAPGTEAAPAPAAATVGPAAITVAAACPVKPNDARLERACAEAAAYLEALRGASARLRQRRDVALSLDAPETQAALAAALYTPVLRPAGAGRVEVTLAPRPDEEARLAAWLRQPQALDVYRRLLRDYAAALALVCAPAPAARGGAWYRARAVLPTSAPPGADAAPSADGGRDAEGLAGRLEAVSAALAALRPDAAVWLARPESLNALERAAVRLPQSAAVLLLLGEVQLQRDLPQQSIGACTAALRLAPELNYARFVRALAHWRLQQLALAEDDLSAALASWHGRAPQGAERARMLRARGTVRQLRRHATGMCADFAAACALGDCEGLAAARAQGQCLKAAAAQPPEKAAPPAKQDAKPAPQRSPAEADGAVLPQEISGPAASQATRPSGGKGRQP
;
A
#
# COMPACT_ATOMS: atom_id res chain seq x y z
N MET A 1 10.20 34.10 14.86
CA MET A 1 8.74 33.91 14.88
C MET A 1 8.47 32.41 14.91
N ALA A 2 8.10 31.91 16.09
CA ALA A 2 8.00 30.49 16.38
C ALA A 2 6.61 29.96 15.98
N VAL A 3 6.59 28.83 15.26
CA VAL A 3 5.38 28.09 14.92
C VAL A 3 5.10 27.10 16.07
N PRO A 4 3.88 27.06 16.63
CA PRO A 4 3.58 26.22 17.78
C PRO A 4 3.39 24.73 17.39
N PRO A 5 3.69 23.79 18.31
CA PRO A 5 3.40 22.37 18.13
C PRO A 5 1.92 22.08 18.42
N VAL A 6 1.28 21.32 17.53
CA VAL A 6 -0.05 20.74 17.79
C VAL A 6 0.14 19.45 18.59
N ILE A 7 -0.07 19.56 19.90
CA ILE A 7 -0.21 18.45 20.83
C ILE A 7 -1.68 18.01 20.79
N MET A 8 -1.94 16.76 20.40
CA MET A 8 -3.24 16.12 20.63
C MET A 8 -3.12 15.23 21.86
N ALA A 9 -3.66 15.74 22.98
CA ALA A 9 -3.90 14.99 24.21
C ALA A 9 -5.41 14.94 24.48
N GLY A 10 -5.90 13.78 24.91
CA GLY A 10 -7.27 13.51 25.36
C GLY A 10 -7.59 12.03 25.17
N GLY A 11 -7.65 11.15 26.17
CA GLY A 11 -7.88 11.37 27.60
C GLY A 11 -9.37 11.25 27.90
N LEU A 12 -9.92 10.03 27.89
CA LEU A 12 -11.28 9.74 28.37
C LEU A 12 -11.28 8.49 29.27
N LEU A 13 -11.27 8.78 30.58
CA LEU A 13 -12.12 8.24 31.65
C LEU A 13 -12.63 6.79 31.51
N PHE A 14 -12.00 5.88 32.26
CA PHE A 14 -12.62 4.62 32.71
C PHE A 14 -13.44 4.87 33.98
N GLY A 15 -14.75 4.73 33.89
CA GLY A 15 -15.66 4.59 35.04
C GLY A 15 -15.96 3.11 35.26
N GLY A 16 -15.74 2.63 36.48
CA GLY A 16 -16.05 1.26 36.89
C GLY A 16 -17.51 1.08 37.28
N PHE A 17 -18.04 -0.13 37.08
CA PHE A 17 -19.19 -0.64 37.83
C PHE A 17 -19.06 -2.15 38.08
N ALA A 18 -19.11 -2.46 39.37
CA ALA A 18 -19.74 -3.59 40.04
C ALA A 18 -19.66 -5.00 39.44
N GLN A 19 -18.94 -5.82 40.19
CA GLN A 19 -19.01 -7.27 40.26
C GLN A 19 -20.29 -7.70 41.00
N ALA A 20 -21.06 -8.64 40.43
CA ALA A 20 -22.12 -9.35 41.13
C ALA A 20 -22.03 -10.85 40.80
N ALA A 21 -21.85 -11.65 41.85
CA ALA A 21 -21.91 -13.10 41.83
C ALA A 21 -23.33 -13.57 42.15
N ALA A 22 -23.83 -14.58 41.45
CA ALA A 22 -24.89 -15.48 41.91
C ALA A 22 -24.80 -16.82 41.15
N ALA A 23 -25.04 -17.91 41.89
CA ALA A 23 -24.73 -19.30 41.55
C ALA A 23 -25.94 -20.07 40.94
N PRO A 24 -25.98 -21.43 40.93
CA PRO A 24 -26.19 -22.24 39.73
C PRO A 24 -27.64 -22.71 39.52
N GLY A 25 -28.02 -22.94 38.26
CA GLY A 25 -29.28 -23.57 37.87
C GLY A 25 -29.05 -24.54 36.71
N THR A 26 -29.50 -25.77 36.89
CA THR A 26 -29.35 -26.94 36.02
C THR A 26 -30.29 -26.94 34.81
N GLU A 27 -29.81 -27.59 33.74
CA GLU A 27 -30.53 -28.26 32.65
C GLU A 27 -31.37 -27.43 31.66
N ALA A 28 -30.80 -27.24 30.46
CA ALA A 28 -31.45 -27.63 29.21
C ALA A 28 -30.38 -27.86 28.14
N ALA A 29 -30.27 -29.10 27.63
CA ALA A 29 -29.39 -29.43 26.52
C ALA A 29 -29.84 -28.66 25.26
N PRO A 30 -28.99 -27.80 24.65
CA PRO A 30 -29.32 -27.24 23.36
C PRO A 30 -29.07 -28.29 22.26
N ALA A 31 -30.04 -28.39 21.35
CA ALA A 31 -29.91 -29.03 20.05
C ALA A 31 -28.59 -28.62 19.36
N PRO A 32 -27.99 -29.45 18.48
CA PRO A 32 -26.70 -29.18 17.89
C PRO A 32 -26.75 -27.86 17.10
N ALA A 33 -26.28 -26.79 17.74
CA ALA A 33 -25.97 -25.55 17.07
C ALA A 33 -24.99 -25.91 15.95
N ALA A 34 -25.33 -25.51 14.72
CA ALA A 34 -24.37 -25.49 13.62
C ALA A 34 -23.12 -24.81 14.17
N ALA A 35 -22.04 -25.58 14.34
CA ALA A 35 -20.83 -25.10 14.97
C ALA A 35 -20.36 -23.87 14.20
N THR A 36 -20.57 -22.69 14.79
CA THR A 36 -19.82 -21.50 14.45
C THR A 36 -18.37 -21.91 14.68
N VAL A 37 -17.65 -22.19 13.59
CA VAL A 37 -16.22 -22.49 13.63
C VAL A 37 -15.54 -21.22 14.11
N GLY A 38 -15.52 -21.05 15.44
CA GLY A 38 -14.77 -20.02 16.10
C GLY A 38 -13.30 -20.20 15.78
N PRO A 39 -12.52 -19.13 15.77
CA PRO A 39 -11.13 -19.17 15.34
C PRO A 39 -10.30 -19.91 16.39
N ALA A 40 -10.20 -21.23 16.26
CA ALA A 40 -9.26 -21.99 17.06
C ALA A 40 -7.83 -21.64 16.64
N ALA A 41 -6.92 -21.56 17.61
CA ALA A 41 -5.50 -21.45 17.33
C ALA A 41 -5.06 -22.56 16.36
N ILE A 42 -4.15 -22.23 15.45
CA ILE A 42 -3.59 -23.20 14.50
C ILE A 42 -2.13 -23.40 14.88
N THR A 43 -1.79 -24.62 15.24
CA THR A 43 -0.42 -24.99 15.61
C THR A 43 0.12 -25.92 14.54
N VAL A 44 1.27 -25.55 13.97
CA VAL A 44 1.98 -26.34 12.97
C VAL A 44 3.45 -26.40 13.36
N ALA A 45 4.04 -27.59 13.31
CA ALA A 45 5.47 -27.78 13.52
C ALA A 45 6.13 -28.30 12.24
N ALA A 46 7.04 -27.51 11.67
CA ALA A 46 7.78 -27.88 10.46
C ALA A 46 9.29 -27.90 10.72
N ALA A 47 9.99 -28.73 9.96
CA ALA A 47 11.44 -28.67 9.79
C ALA A 47 11.76 -27.87 8.52
N CYS A 48 13.03 -27.49 8.32
CA CYS A 48 13.46 -27.06 7.00
C CYS A 48 13.29 -28.23 6.00
N PRO A 49 12.75 -28.00 4.79
CA PRO A 49 12.53 -29.07 3.80
C PRO A 49 13.84 -29.72 3.33
N VAL A 50 14.95 -28.99 3.47
CA VAL A 50 16.31 -29.44 3.22
C VAL A 50 17.05 -29.38 4.55
N LYS A 51 18.09 -30.19 4.74
CA LYS A 51 18.96 -30.11 5.91
C LYS A 51 20.23 -29.31 5.55
N PRO A 52 20.22 -27.96 5.67
CA PRO A 52 21.41 -27.17 5.41
C PRO A 52 22.47 -27.44 6.48
N ASN A 53 23.74 -27.27 6.13
CA ASN A 53 24.86 -27.42 7.06
C ASN A 53 25.01 -26.22 8.02
N ASP A 54 24.29 -25.12 7.76
CA ASP A 54 24.29 -23.92 8.58
C ASP A 54 23.06 -23.89 9.50
N ALA A 55 23.29 -23.86 10.82
CA ALA A 55 22.23 -23.93 11.82
C ALA A 55 21.30 -22.70 11.84
N ARG A 56 21.82 -21.52 11.46
CA ARG A 56 21.03 -20.28 11.37
C ARG A 56 20.08 -20.37 10.18
N LEU A 57 20.59 -20.83 9.03
CA LEU A 57 19.77 -21.09 7.85
C LEU A 57 18.73 -22.19 8.11
N GLU A 58 19.11 -23.28 8.77
CA GLU A 58 18.21 -24.37 9.15
C GLU A 58 17.02 -23.82 9.96
N ARG A 59 17.32 -23.02 10.99
CA ARG A 59 16.31 -22.39 11.83
C ARG A 59 15.43 -21.43 11.04
N ALA A 60 16.02 -20.46 10.33
CA ALA A 60 15.25 -19.47 9.57
C ALA A 60 14.34 -20.12 8.52
N CYS A 61 14.82 -21.20 7.89
CA CYS A 61 14.06 -22.01 6.95
C CYS A 61 12.90 -22.75 7.63
N ALA A 62 13.13 -23.39 8.78
CA ALA A 62 12.09 -24.06 9.55
C ALA A 62 11.01 -23.09 10.04
N GLU A 63 11.40 -21.91 10.54
CA GLU A 63 10.48 -20.82 10.93
C GLU A 63 9.60 -20.39 9.73
N ALA A 64 10.23 -20.16 8.58
CA ALA A 64 9.52 -19.77 7.35
C ALA A 64 8.55 -20.84 6.86
N ALA A 65 8.99 -22.10 6.82
CA ALA A 65 8.19 -23.23 6.38
C ALA A 65 6.96 -23.41 7.30
N ALA A 66 7.17 -23.43 8.61
CA ALA A 66 6.11 -23.58 9.60
C ALA A 66 5.10 -22.42 9.52
N TYR A 67 5.58 -21.18 9.37
CA TYR A 67 4.72 -20.01 9.26
C TYR A 67 3.84 -20.04 8.00
N LEU A 68 4.42 -20.33 6.83
CA LEU A 68 3.67 -20.41 5.58
C LEU A 68 2.70 -21.60 5.55
N GLU A 69 3.02 -22.71 6.22
CA GLU A 69 2.11 -23.84 6.36
C GLU A 69 0.95 -23.52 7.32
N ALA A 70 1.23 -22.89 8.46
CA ALA A 70 0.20 -22.43 9.38
C ALA A 70 -0.77 -21.44 8.71
N LEU A 71 -0.24 -20.50 7.91
CA LEU A 71 -1.06 -19.56 7.14
C LEU A 71 -1.91 -20.25 6.08
N ARG A 72 -1.39 -21.30 5.42
CA ARG A 72 -2.19 -22.13 4.49
C ARG A 72 -3.36 -22.79 5.22
N GLY A 73 -3.13 -23.38 6.40
CA GLY A 73 -4.19 -23.92 7.25
C GLY A 73 -5.21 -22.87 7.67
N ALA A 74 -4.76 -21.68 8.08
CA ALA A 74 -5.64 -20.58 8.45
C ALA A 74 -6.49 -20.08 7.28
N SER A 75 -5.88 -19.91 6.10
CA SER A 75 -6.59 -19.50 4.89
C SER A 75 -7.66 -20.52 4.46
N ALA A 76 -7.41 -21.82 4.64
CA ALA A 76 -8.39 -22.86 4.33
C ALA A 76 -9.62 -22.78 5.25
N ARG A 77 -9.44 -22.43 6.53
CA ARG A 77 -10.56 -22.17 7.45
C ARG A 77 -11.33 -20.91 7.05
N LEU A 78 -10.63 -19.82 6.71
CA LEU A 78 -11.27 -18.58 6.27
C LEU A 78 -12.13 -18.77 5.01
N ARG A 79 -11.72 -19.65 4.08
CA ARG A 79 -12.54 -20.00 2.89
C ARG A 79 -13.89 -20.63 3.22
N GLN A 80 -14.01 -21.30 4.37
CA GLN A 80 -15.26 -21.92 4.78
C GLN A 80 -16.29 -20.86 5.22
N ARG A 81 -15.83 -19.62 5.52
CA ARG A 81 -16.73 -18.51 5.83
C ARG A 81 -17.23 -17.83 4.56
N ARG A 82 -18.56 -17.69 4.44
CA ARG A 82 -19.22 -17.12 3.25
C ARG A 82 -18.88 -15.65 3.01
N ASP A 83 -18.77 -14.85 4.06
CA ASP A 83 -18.41 -13.43 4.01
C ASP A 83 -17.02 -13.19 3.39
N VAL A 84 -16.06 -14.05 3.71
CA VAL A 84 -14.71 -14.01 3.13
C VAL A 84 -14.69 -14.57 1.71
N ALA A 85 -15.34 -15.70 1.48
CA ALA A 85 -15.36 -16.35 0.17
C ALA A 85 -16.00 -15.47 -0.92
N LEU A 86 -17.03 -14.68 -0.58
CA LEU A 86 -17.67 -13.75 -1.50
C LEU A 86 -16.85 -12.47 -1.75
N SER A 87 -15.91 -12.15 -0.86
CA SER A 87 -15.14 -10.90 -0.93
C SER A 87 -13.73 -11.10 -1.51
N LEU A 88 -13.18 -12.32 -1.43
CA LEU A 88 -11.79 -12.62 -1.77
C LEU A 88 -11.66 -13.95 -2.54
N ASP A 89 -11.42 -13.86 -3.84
CA ASP A 89 -11.32 -15.04 -4.72
C ASP A 89 -9.91 -15.65 -4.76
N ALA A 90 -8.88 -14.86 -4.45
CA ALA A 90 -7.49 -15.27 -4.62
C ALA A 90 -6.90 -15.92 -3.34
N PRO A 91 -6.24 -17.10 -3.46
CA PRO A 91 -5.65 -17.82 -2.33
C PRO A 91 -4.60 -16.98 -1.59
N GLU A 92 -3.85 -16.16 -2.33
CA GLU A 92 -2.80 -15.31 -1.78
C GLU A 92 -3.37 -14.16 -0.94
N THR A 93 -4.52 -13.61 -1.34
CA THR A 93 -5.18 -12.53 -0.59
C THR A 93 -5.79 -13.06 0.70
N GLN A 94 -6.24 -14.31 0.70
CA GLN A 94 -6.72 -14.98 1.92
C GLN A 94 -5.56 -15.30 2.88
N ALA A 95 -4.38 -15.69 2.36
CA ALA A 95 -3.19 -15.84 3.18
C ALA A 95 -2.73 -14.49 3.77
N ALA A 96 -2.81 -13.40 3.00
CA ALA A 96 -2.56 -12.04 3.48
C ALA A 96 -3.55 -11.63 4.58
N LEU A 97 -4.84 -11.95 4.41
CA LEU A 97 -5.86 -11.74 5.44
C LEU A 97 -5.58 -12.56 6.70
N ALA A 98 -5.20 -13.83 6.56
CA ALA A 98 -4.80 -14.65 7.69
C ALA A 98 -3.59 -14.04 8.43
N ALA A 99 -2.58 -13.56 7.72
CA ALA A 99 -1.43 -12.90 8.33
C ALA A 99 -1.82 -11.63 9.12
N ALA A 100 -2.88 -10.94 8.72
CA ALA A 100 -3.40 -9.75 9.40
C ALA A 100 -4.29 -10.08 10.62
N LEU A 101 -5.02 -11.20 10.57
CA LEU A 101 -5.95 -11.63 11.62
C LEU A 101 -5.28 -12.41 12.76
N TYR A 102 -4.17 -13.10 12.48
CA TYR A 102 -3.47 -13.92 13.45
C TYR A 102 -2.16 -13.28 13.94
N THR A 103 -1.74 -13.65 15.14
CA THR A 103 -0.41 -13.36 15.68
C THR A 103 0.39 -14.65 15.75
N PRO A 104 1.55 -14.75 15.07
CA PRO A 104 2.40 -15.92 15.19
C PRO A 104 3.16 -15.94 16.52
N VAL A 105 3.12 -17.09 17.19
CA VAL A 105 3.94 -17.41 18.36
C VAL A 105 4.86 -18.56 17.95
N LEU A 106 6.17 -18.31 17.93
CA LEU A 106 7.17 -19.29 17.54
C LEU A 106 7.75 -19.96 18.79
N ARG A 107 7.85 -21.29 18.75
CA ARG A 107 8.46 -22.11 19.80
C ARG A 107 9.41 -23.15 19.19
N PRO A 108 10.59 -23.39 19.79
CA PRO A 108 11.43 -24.50 19.37
C PRO A 108 10.75 -25.83 19.71
N ALA A 109 10.65 -26.73 18.74
CA ALA A 109 9.98 -28.03 18.91
C ALA A 109 10.97 -29.21 19.04
N GLY A 110 12.27 -28.91 19.18
CA GLY A 110 13.35 -29.90 19.20
C GLY A 110 13.70 -30.43 17.80
N ALA A 111 14.86 -31.09 17.68
CA ALA A 111 15.32 -31.77 16.45
C ALA A 111 15.31 -30.89 15.17
N GLY A 112 15.69 -29.61 15.27
CA GLY A 112 15.70 -28.69 14.12
C GLY A 112 14.30 -28.24 13.65
N ARG A 113 13.25 -28.55 14.42
CA ARG A 113 11.86 -28.16 14.12
C ARG A 113 11.47 -26.90 14.88
N VAL A 114 10.62 -26.11 14.22
CA VAL A 114 9.96 -24.96 14.83
C VAL A 114 8.46 -25.18 14.80
N GLU A 115 7.83 -24.96 15.96
CA GLU A 115 6.40 -24.88 16.12
C GLU A 115 5.95 -23.42 15.98
N VAL A 116 4.97 -23.19 15.12
CA VAL A 116 4.31 -21.90 14.95
C VAL A 116 2.85 -22.06 15.35
N THR A 117 2.44 -21.32 16.37
CA THR A 117 1.04 -21.18 16.76
C THR A 117 0.50 -19.84 16.27
N LEU A 118 -0.47 -19.87 15.38
CA LEU A 118 -1.25 -18.71 14.99
C LEU A 118 -2.37 -18.52 16.00
N ALA A 119 -2.17 -17.59 16.93
CA ALA A 119 -3.19 -17.17 17.88
C ALA A 119 -4.12 -16.14 17.22
N PRO A 120 -5.46 -16.32 17.27
CA PRO A 120 -6.38 -15.31 16.77
C PRO A 120 -6.20 -14.02 17.57
N ARG A 121 -6.27 -12.87 16.89
CA ARG A 121 -6.30 -11.58 17.59
C ARG A 121 -7.72 -11.33 18.14
N PRO A 122 -7.85 -10.55 19.24
CA PRO A 122 -9.16 -10.18 19.75
C PRO A 122 -9.98 -9.41 18.70
N ASP A 123 -11.29 -9.42 18.86
CA ASP A 123 -12.26 -8.69 18.02
C ASP A 123 -12.17 -9.02 16.52
N GLU A 124 -12.05 -10.32 16.21
CA GLU A 124 -11.82 -10.80 14.84
C GLU A 124 -12.84 -10.27 13.84
N GLU A 125 -14.14 -10.22 14.15
CA GLU A 125 -15.17 -9.77 13.21
C GLU A 125 -15.01 -8.29 12.85
N ALA A 126 -14.77 -7.44 13.85
CA ALA A 126 -14.53 -6.02 13.63
C ALA A 126 -13.23 -5.80 12.82
N ARG A 127 -12.19 -6.59 13.12
CA ARG A 127 -10.91 -6.55 12.39
C ARG A 127 -11.05 -7.08 10.97
N LEU A 128 -11.79 -8.16 10.74
CA LEU A 128 -12.08 -8.71 9.42
C LEU A 128 -12.77 -7.64 8.56
N ALA A 129 -13.84 -7.05 9.07
CA ALA A 129 -14.54 -5.97 8.38
C ALA A 129 -13.61 -4.76 8.10
N ALA A 130 -12.72 -4.41 9.03
CA ALA A 130 -11.74 -3.34 8.84
C ALA A 130 -10.70 -3.66 7.76
N TRP A 131 -10.18 -4.89 7.74
CA TRP A 131 -9.18 -5.34 6.76
C TRP A 131 -9.74 -5.49 5.35
N LEU A 132 -10.99 -5.95 5.21
CA LEU A 132 -11.67 -5.99 3.92
C LEU A 132 -11.87 -4.58 3.32
N ARG A 133 -11.92 -3.54 4.15
CA ARG A 133 -11.95 -2.13 3.72
C ARG A 133 -10.57 -1.55 3.41
N GLN A 134 -9.48 -2.31 3.59
CA GLN A 134 -8.09 -1.86 3.41
C GLN A 134 -7.34 -2.72 2.37
N PRO A 135 -7.73 -2.67 1.08
CA PRO A 135 -7.14 -3.51 0.04
C PRO A 135 -5.64 -3.26 -0.16
N GLN A 136 -5.16 -2.03 0.04
CA GLN A 136 -3.74 -1.67 -0.04
C GLN A 136 -2.88 -2.42 0.98
N ALA A 137 -3.38 -2.56 2.21
CA ALA A 137 -2.63 -3.17 3.29
C ALA A 137 -2.52 -4.68 3.05
N LEU A 138 -3.58 -5.31 2.55
CA LEU A 138 -3.56 -6.70 2.07
C LEU A 138 -2.61 -6.89 0.88
N ASP A 139 -2.48 -5.92 -0.02
CA ASP A 139 -1.51 -6.02 -1.13
C ASP A 139 -0.06 -6.04 -0.63
N VAL A 140 0.26 -5.23 0.39
CA VAL A 140 1.58 -5.23 1.01
C VAL A 140 1.87 -6.56 1.72
N TYR A 141 0.92 -7.09 2.50
CA TYR A 141 1.04 -8.42 3.10
C TYR A 141 1.29 -9.49 2.03
N ARG A 142 0.51 -9.47 0.94
CA ARG A 142 0.65 -10.44 -0.16
C ARG A 142 2.04 -10.39 -0.79
N ARG A 143 2.60 -9.19 -1.02
CA ARG A 143 3.95 -9.03 -1.58
C ARG A 143 5.01 -9.58 -0.63
N LEU A 144 4.94 -9.27 0.66
CA LEU A 144 5.89 -9.80 1.65
C LEU A 144 5.79 -11.33 1.76
N LEU A 145 4.59 -11.90 1.73
CA LEU A 145 4.42 -13.36 1.75
C LEU A 145 4.99 -14.03 0.49
N ARG A 146 4.89 -13.38 -0.68
CA ARG A 146 5.55 -13.84 -1.91
C ARG A 146 7.07 -13.75 -1.80
N ASP A 147 7.60 -12.66 -1.24
CA ASP A 147 9.05 -12.54 -0.98
C ASP A 147 9.52 -13.64 -0.01
N TYR A 148 8.70 -13.98 0.98
CA TYR A 148 9.02 -15.04 1.94
C TYR A 148 9.07 -16.41 1.25
N ALA A 149 8.05 -16.71 0.44
CA ALA A 149 7.99 -17.95 -0.33
C ALA A 149 9.12 -18.05 -1.36
N ALA A 150 9.47 -16.96 -2.02
CA ALA A 150 10.58 -16.90 -2.98
C ALA A 150 11.93 -17.13 -2.29
N ALA A 151 12.16 -16.53 -1.12
CA ALA A 151 13.36 -16.77 -0.34
C ALA A 151 13.45 -18.24 0.12
N LEU A 152 12.35 -18.82 0.59
CA LEU A 152 12.29 -20.23 0.98
C LEU A 152 12.54 -21.17 -0.21
N ALA A 153 11.99 -20.85 -1.38
CA ALA A 153 12.19 -21.63 -2.61
C ALA A 153 13.66 -21.66 -3.04
N LEU A 154 14.40 -20.57 -2.82
CA LEU A 154 15.85 -20.53 -3.11
C LEU A 154 16.65 -21.43 -2.17
N VAL A 155 16.24 -21.55 -0.89
CA VAL A 155 16.85 -22.50 0.05
C VAL A 155 16.56 -23.94 -0.36
N CYS A 156 15.37 -24.20 -0.87
CA CYS A 156 14.94 -25.55 -1.29
C CYS A 156 15.40 -25.92 -2.70
N ALA A 157 15.99 -24.99 -3.46
CA ALA A 157 16.42 -25.25 -4.81
C ALA A 157 17.59 -26.26 -4.81
N PRO A 158 17.56 -27.30 -5.66
CA PRO A 158 18.68 -28.21 -5.76
C PRO A 158 19.94 -27.44 -6.20
N ALA A 159 21.08 -27.76 -5.59
CA ALA A 159 22.36 -27.14 -5.93
C ALA A 159 22.60 -27.23 -7.46
N PRO A 160 23.13 -26.18 -8.11
CA PRO A 160 23.29 -26.14 -9.56
C PRO A 160 24.17 -27.28 -10.12
N ALA A 161 24.97 -27.95 -9.28
CA ALA A 161 25.72 -29.14 -9.66
C ALA A 161 24.85 -30.38 -9.99
N ALA A 162 23.57 -30.41 -9.58
CA ALA A 162 22.64 -31.49 -9.92
C ALA A 162 22.00 -31.34 -11.31
N ARG A 163 22.23 -30.22 -12.01
CA ARG A 163 21.90 -30.08 -13.43
C ARG A 163 23.19 -30.22 -14.22
N GLY A 164 23.51 -31.44 -14.63
CA GLY A 164 24.61 -31.71 -15.55
C GLY A 164 24.52 -30.77 -16.76
N GLY A 165 25.50 -29.87 -16.89
CA GLY A 165 25.53 -28.86 -17.94
C GLY A 165 26.51 -27.75 -17.60
N ALA A 166 27.73 -27.87 -18.12
CA ALA A 166 28.80 -26.90 -17.97
C ALA A 166 28.37 -25.47 -18.32
N TRP A 167 28.63 -24.51 -17.42
CA TRP A 167 28.64 -23.10 -17.76
C TRP A 167 30.04 -22.52 -17.55
N TYR A 168 30.55 -21.95 -18.63
CA TYR A 168 31.85 -21.30 -18.78
C TYR A 168 32.16 -20.32 -17.64
N ARG A 169 33.24 -20.57 -16.88
CA ARG A 169 33.97 -19.49 -16.21
C ARG A 169 34.86 -18.81 -17.26
N ALA A 170 34.36 -17.73 -17.87
CA ALA A 170 35.24 -16.81 -18.57
C ALA A 170 36.04 -16.03 -17.52
N ARG A 171 37.17 -16.60 -17.07
CA ARG A 171 38.19 -15.85 -16.31
C ARG A 171 39.16 -15.26 -17.33
N ALA A 172 38.96 -14.00 -17.69
CA ALA A 172 39.94 -13.24 -18.43
C ALA A 172 41.13 -12.93 -17.51
N VAL A 173 42.24 -13.69 -17.60
CA VAL A 173 43.61 -13.23 -17.28
C VAL A 173 44.60 -14.10 -18.08
N LEU A 174 45.61 -13.42 -18.66
CA LEU A 174 46.75 -13.91 -19.45
C LEU A 174 47.56 -15.10 -18.87
N PRO A 175 48.42 -15.76 -19.69
CA PRO A 175 49.11 -16.98 -19.32
C PRO A 175 50.40 -16.69 -18.56
N THR A 176 50.50 -17.20 -17.34
CA THR A 176 51.80 -17.53 -16.76
C THR A 176 51.67 -18.74 -15.84
N SER A 177 52.58 -19.69 -16.06
CA SER A 177 52.72 -21.03 -15.51
C SER A 177 52.86 -21.12 -13.99
N ALA A 178 52.16 -22.08 -13.35
CA ALA A 178 52.51 -22.67 -12.04
C ALA A 178 51.74 -24.01 -11.81
N PRO A 179 52.22 -24.93 -10.94
CA PRO A 179 52.17 -26.40 -11.12
C PRO A 179 50.91 -27.11 -10.54
N PRO A 180 50.70 -28.42 -10.82
CA PRO A 180 49.54 -29.16 -10.34
C PRO A 180 49.79 -29.70 -8.92
N GLY A 181 48.83 -29.47 -8.02
CA GLY A 181 48.87 -30.01 -6.66
C GLY A 181 48.32 -29.04 -5.64
N ALA A 182 46.99 -28.88 -5.62
CA ALA A 182 46.31 -28.33 -4.46
C ALA A 182 44.93 -28.98 -4.38
N ASP A 183 44.78 -29.83 -3.36
CA ASP A 183 43.52 -30.41 -2.95
C ASP A 183 42.45 -29.32 -2.87
N ALA A 184 41.27 -29.65 -3.41
CA ALA A 184 40.12 -28.78 -3.40
C ALA A 184 39.69 -28.51 -1.96
N ALA A 185 40.13 -27.37 -1.41
CA ALA A 185 39.55 -26.81 -0.21
C ALA A 185 38.03 -26.60 -0.44
N PRO A 186 37.17 -26.91 0.55
CA PRO A 186 35.75 -26.62 0.44
C PRO A 186 35.60 -25.11 0.25
N SER A 187 34.99 -24.72 -0.87
CA SER A 187 34.92 -23.33 -1.31
C SER A 187 34.15 -22.49 -0.30
N ALA A 188 34.78 -21.43 0.22
CA ALA A 188 34.22 -20.45 1.15
C ALA A 188 32.98 -19.69 0.62
N ASP A 189 32.59 -19.93 -0.64
CA ASP A 189 31.39 -19.38 -1.27
C ASP A 189 30.10 -19.98 -0.68
N GLY A 190 30.09 -21.27 -0.27
CA GLY A 190 28.89 -21.93 0.24
C GLY A 190 28.35 -21.36 1.57
N GLY A 191 29.23 -20.83 2.42
CA GLY A 191 28.86 -20.19 3.69
C GLY A 191 28.26 -18.80 3.52
N ARG A 192 28.73 -18.03 2.53
CA ARG A 192 28.20 -16.69 2.21
C ARG A 192 26.82 -16.76 1.56
N ASP A 193 26.58 -17.79 0.75
CA ASP A 193 25.26 -18.04 0.17
C ASP A 193 24.26 -18.45 1.26
N ALA A 194 24.68 -19.30 2.21
CA ALA A 194 23.83 -19.71 3.33
C ALA A 194 23.49 -18.55 4.29
N GLU A 195 24.49 -17.75 4.68
CA GLU A 195 24.27 -16.57 5.51
C GLU A 195 23.40 -15.52 4.81
N GLY A 196 23.62 -15.32 3.50
CA GLY A 196 22.80 -14.43 2.67
C GLY A 196 21.34 -14.86 2.63
N LEU A 197 21.07 -16.16 2.44
CA LEU A 197 19.71 -16.71 2.41
C LEU A 197 19.02 -16.63 3.79
N ALA A 198 19.74 -16.97 4.87
CA ALA A 198 19.23 -16.83 6.23
C ALA A 198 18.84 -15.38 6.52
N GLY A 199 19.73 -14.44 6.19
CA GLY A 199 19.48 -13.00 6.34
C GLY A 199 18.29 -12.49 5.52
N ARG A 200 17.99 -13.10 4.36
CA ARG A 200 16.80 -12.77 3.57
C ARG A 200 15.52 -13.25 4.23
N LEU A 201 15.48 -14.48 4.74
CA LEU A 201 14.31 -15.02 5.45
C LEU A 201 14.00 -14.19 6.70
N GLU A 202 15.02 -13.89 7.50
CA GLU A 202 14.91 -13.03 8.69
C GLU A 202 14.45 -11.60 8.33
N ALA A 203 14.94 -11.04 7.22
CA ALA A 203 14.53 -9.72 6.75
C ALA A 203 13.04 -9.68 6.36
N VAL A 204 12.51 -10.72 5.71
CA VAL A 204 11.07 -10.79 5.40
C VAL A 204 10.25 -10.92 6.69
N SER A 205 10.69 -11.76 7.63
CA SER A 205 10.04 -11.91 8.94
C SER A 205 10.00 -10.58 9.71
N ALA A 206 11.11 -9.84 9.73
CA ALA A 206 11.19 -8.52 10.34
C ALA A 206 10.26 -7.50 9.66
N ALA A 207 10.16 -7.51 8.33
CA ALA A 207 9.25 -6.65 7.59
C ALA A 207 7.76 -6.98 7.86
N LEU A 208 7.41 -8.27 7.96
CA LEU A 208 6.06 -8.70 8.36
C LEU A 208 5.73 -8.26 9.79
N ALA A 209 6.70 -8.34 10.70
CA ALA A 209 6.54 -7.84 12.06
C ALA A 209 6.35 -6.32 12.08
N ALA A 210 7.01 -5.55 11.20
CA ALA A 210 6.91 -4.09 11.16
C ALA A 210 5.50 -3.56 10.83
N LEU A 211 4.64 -4.37 10.21
CA LEU A 211 3.27 -4.00 9.86
C LEU A 211 2.37 -3.78 11.09
N ARG A 212 1.51 -2.77 11.02
CA ARG A 212 0.53 -2.43 12.06
C ARG A 212 -0.72 -3.29 11.94
N PRO A 213 -1.21 -3.85 13.06
CA PRO A 213 -2.49 -4.57 13.13
C PRO A 213 -3.72 -3.75 12.72
N ASP A 214 -3.66 -2.45 13.00
CA ASP A 214 -4.80 -1.52 13.01
C ASP A 214 -4.48 -0.34 12.10
N ALA A 215 -4.05 -0.63 10.87
CA ALA A 215 -3.45 0.33 9.93
C ALA A 215 -4.44 1.37 9.37
N ALA A 216 -5.24 1.99 10.23
CA ALA A 216 -6.19 3.02 9.90
C ALA A 216 -5.51 4.21 9.22
N VAL A 217 -4.24 4.52 9.50
CA VAL A 217 -3.52 5.65 8.88
C VAL A 217 -2.20 5.23 8.20
N TRP A 218 -1.34 4.54 8.95
CA TRP A 218 -0.01 4.11 8.54
C TRP A 218 0.08 2.59 8.57
N LEU A 219 0.76 1.99 7.58
CA LEU A 219 0.92 0.55 7.49
C LEU A 219 2.03 0.03 8.42
N ALA A 220 3.08 0.81 8.65
CA ALA A 220 4.26 0.43 9.39
C ALA A 220 4.34 1.11 10.76
N ARG A 221 4.97 0.42 11.70
CA ARG A 221 5.28 0.91 13.04
C ARG A 221 6.47 1.87 12.98
N PRO A 222 6.40 3.11 13.51
CA PRO A 222 7.49 4.07 13.43
C PRO A 222 8.79 3.60 14.10
N GLU A 223 8.68 2.77 15.14
CA GLU A 223 9.81 2.17 15.85
C GLU A 223 10.58 1.12 15.03
N SER A 224 10.05 0.71 13.87
CA SER A 224 10.64 -0.34 13.04
C SER A 224 11.71 0.15 12.06
N LEU A 225 12.12 1.43 12.10
CA LEU A 225 13.07 2.04 11.16
C LEU A 225 14.33 1.19 10.97
N ASN A 226 15.05 0.90 12.05
CA ASN A 226 16.30 0.14 11.99
C ASN A 226 16.11 -1.29 11.46
N ALA A 227 14.95 -1.91 11.74
CA ALA A 227 14.63 -3.23 11.23
C ALA A 227 14.39 -3.19 9.71
N LEU A 228 13.65 -2.18 9.24
CA LEU A 228 13.34 -1.99 7.82
C LEU A 228 14.56 -1.54 7.00
N GLU A 229 15.46 -0.73 7.56
CA GLU A 229 16.73 -0.38 6.90
C GLU A 229 17.59 -1.64 6.66
N ARG A 230 17.75 -2.48 7.68
CA ARG A 230 18.45 -3.76 7.55
C ARG A 230 17.75 -4.69 6.57
N ALA A 231 16.41 -4.73 6.60
CA ALA A 231 15.64 -5.54 5.67
C ALA A 231 15.83 -5.06 4.22
N ALA A 232 15.83 -3.75 3.96
CA ALA A 232 16.03 -3.18 2.63
C ALA A 232 17.41 -3.50 2.05
N VAL A 233 18.46 -3.55 2.88
CA VAL A 233 19.81 -3.99 2.47
C VAL A 233 19.80 -5.46 2.04
N ARG A 234 19.06 -6.32 2.74
CA ARG A 234 18.96 -7.76 2.42
C ARG A 234 17.97 -8.07 1.30
N LEU A 235 16.99 -7.21 1.07
CA LEU A 235 15.91 -7.36 0.10
C LEU A 235 15.77 -6.11 -0.79
N PRO A 236 16.82 -5.74 -1.55
CA PRO A 236 16.79 -4.50 -2.35
C PRO A 236 15.78 -4.56 -3.50
N GLN A 237 15.29 -5.74 -3.85
CA GLN A 237 14.28 -5.98 -4.89
C GLN A 237 12.86 -6.14 -4.32
N SER A 238 12.65 -5.98 -3.01
CA SER A 238 11.32 -6.01 -2.42
C SER A 238 10.71 -4.60 -2.43
N ALA A 239 9.77 -4.37 -3.34
CA ALA A 239 9.02 -3.13 -3.40
C ALA A 239 8.22 -2.87 -2.10
N ALA A 240 7.76 -3.93 -1.44
CA ALA A 240 7.03 -3.82 -0.17
C ALA A 240 7.92 -3.34 0.98
N VAL A 241 9.13 -3.88 1.12
CA VAL A 241 10.09 -3.44 2.15
C VAL A 241 10.48 -1.97 1.92
N LEU A 242 10.76 -1.59 0.67
CA LEU A 242 11.12 -0.22 0.32
C LEU A 242 9.97 0.77 0.57
N LEU A 243 8.73 0.37 0.29
CA LEU A 243 7.55 1.15 0.63
C LEU A 243 7.44 1.37 2.15
N LEU A 244 7.54 0.30 2.95
CA LEU A 244 7.43 0.39 4.41
C LEU A 244 8.56 1.22 5.00
N LEU A 245 9.78 1.09 4.47
CA LEU A 245 10.90 1.94 4.86
C LEU A 245 10.62 3.42 4.57
N GLY A 246 10.14 3.73 3.36
CA GLY A 246 9.80 5.10 2.97
C GLY A 246 8.69 5.69 3.84
N GLU A 247 7.72 4.88 4.25
CA GLU A 247 6.67 5.29 5.18
C GLU A 247 7.23 5.62 6.58
N VAL A 248 8.06 4.74 7.15
CA VAL A 248 8.63 4.96 8.48
C VAL A 248 9.60 6.15 8.48
N GLN A 249 10.39 6.32 7.42
CA GLN A 249 11.23 7.51 7.26
C GLN A 249 10.41 8.79 7.27
N LEU A 250 9.25 8.80 6.59
CA LEU A 250 8.34 9.94 6.64
C LEU A 250 7.80 10.17 8.06
N GLN A 251 7.37 9.12 8.76
CA GLN A 251 6.90 9.22 10.15
C GLN A 251 7.99 9.75 11.11
N ARG A 252 9.27 9.56 10.78
CA ARG A 252 10.44 9.99 11.55
C ARG A 252 11.03 11.33 11.09
N ASP A 253 10.26 12.09 10.31
CA ASP A 253 10.67 13.41 9.79
C ASP A 253 11.91 13.37 8.87
N LEU A 254 12.06 12.29 8.10
CA LEU A 254 13.12 12.11 7.08
C LEU A 254 12.55 12.12 5.65
N PRO A 255 11.92 13.22 5.19
CA PRO A 255 11.20 13.25 3.92
C PRO A 255 12.10 13.02 2.69
N GLN A 256 13.36 13.49 2.68
CA GLN A 256 14.26 13.22 1.54
C GLN A 256 14.57 11.73 1.39
N GLN A 257 14.80 11.02 2.50
CA GLN A 257 15.07 9.59 2.48
C GLN A 257 13.81 8.82 2.05
N SER A 258 12.66 9.23 2.57
CA SER A 258 11.35 8.70 2.19
C SER A 258 11.12 8.76 0.67
N ILE A 259 11.42 9.92 0.04
CA ILE A 259 11.33 10.07 -1.41
C ILE A 259 12.22 9.07 -2.14
N GLY A 260 13.45 8.86 -1.67
CA GLY A 260 14.39 7.88 -2.22
C GLY A 260 13.86 6.45 -2.16
N ALA A 261 13.39 6.03 -0.98
CA ALA A 261 12.85 4.69 -0.76
C ALA A 261 11.56 4.44 -1.57
N CYS A 262 10.61 5.38 -1.57
CA CYS A 262 9.39 5.26 -2.36
C CYS A 262 9.67 5.29 -3.87
N THR A 263 10.65 6.06 -4.33
CA THR A 263 11.06 6.05 -5.74
C THR A 263 11.66 4.71 -6.14
N ALA A 264 12.48 4.10 -5.28
CA ALA A 264 13.00 2.76 -5.51
C ALA A 264 11.86 1.72 -5.55
N ALA A 265 10.89 1.80 -4.64
CA ALA A 265 9.70 0.94 -4.65
C ALA A 265 8.90 1.07 -5.95
N LEU A 266 8.66 2.30 -6.42
CA LEU A 266 7.91 2.59 -7.64
C LEU A 266 8.62 2.17 -8.92
N ARG A 267 9.96 2.07 -8.93
CA ARG A 267 10.71 1.48 -10.06
C ARG A 267 10.47 -0.01 -10.18
N LEU A 268 10.29 -0.70 -9.06
CA LEU A 268 10.05 -2.15 -9.02
C LEU A 268 8.58 -2.50 -9.22
N ALA A 269 7.69 -1.68 -8.67
CA ALA A 269 6.24 -1.88 -8.74
C ALA A 269 5.53 -0.54 -8.97
N PRO A 270 5.43 -0.09 -10.25
CA PRO A 270 4.76 1.16 -10.62
C PRO A 270 3.27 1.20 -10.24
N GLU A 271 2.64 0.07 -9.94
CA GLU A 271 1.24 -0.01 -9.53
C GLU A 271 1.00 0.30 -8.04
N LEU A 272 2.05 0.51 -7.23
CA LEU A 272 1.93 0.82 -5.81
C LEU A 272 1.43 2.26 -5.57
N ASN A 273 0.11 2.47 -5.65
CA ASN A 273 -0.52 3.77 -5.38
C ASN A 273 -0.18 4.32 -4.00
N TYR A 274 -0.08 3.45 -3.00
CA TYR A 274 0.30 3.87 -1.66
C TYR A 274 1.75 4.39 -1.58
N ALA A 275 2.68 3.87 -2.38
CA ALA A 275 4.05 4.40 -2.46
C ALA A 275 4.07 5.81 -3.07
N ARG A 276 3.23 6.07 -4.08
CA ARG A 276 3.04 7.44 -4.60
C ARG A 276 2.47 8.36 -3.55
N PHE A 277 1.47 7.90 -2.80
CA PHE A 277 0.87 8.70 -1.72
C PHE A 277 1.89 9.07 -0.65
N VAL A 278 2.69 8.12 -0.15
CA VAL A 278 3.76 8.41 0.82
C VAL A 278 4.78 9.39 0.24
N ARG A 279 5.21 9.19 -1.01
CA ARG A 279 6.13 10.11 -1.69
C ARG A 279 5.56 11.52 -1.84
N ALA A 280 4.28 11.65 -2.16
CA ALA A 280 3.60 12.94 -2.23
C ALA A 280 3.60 13.68 -0.89
N LEU A 281 3.32 12.96 0.21
CA LEU A 281 3.36 13.55 1.55
C LEU A 281 4.78 14.01 1.91
N ALA A 282 5.81 13.28 1.49
CA ALA A 282 7.19 13.69 1.66
C ALA A 282 7.53 14.95 0.84
N HIS A 283 7.10 15.04 -0.43
CA HIS A 283 7.22 16.25 -1.25
C HIS A 283 6.49 17.44 -0.61
N TRP A 284 5.29 17.22 -0.07
CA TRP A 284 4.52 18.25 0.61
C TRP A 284 5.27 18.77 1.85
N ARG A 285 5.85 17.90 2.69
CA ARG A 285 6.68 18.35 3.83
C ARG A 285 7.87 19.21 3.42
N LEU A 286 8.41 18.98 2.22
CA LEU A 286 9.49 19.78 1.63
C LEU A 286 9.00 21.03 0.86
N GLN A 287 7.71 21.38 0.95
CA GLN A 287 7.08 22.48 0.22
C GLN A 287 7.19 22.36 -1.31
N GLN A 288 7.41 21.14 -1.82
CA GLN A 288 7.44 20.83 -3.25
C GLN A 288 6.01 20.54 -3.75
N LEU A 289 5.14 21.55 -3.66
CA LEU A 289 3.69 21.37 -3.81
C LEU A 289 3.26 20.86 -5.20
N ALA A 290 3.99 21.22 -6.26
CA ALA A 290 3.71 20.73 -7.61
C ALA A 290 3.94 19.22 -7.72
N LEU A 291 5.10 18.74 -7.25
CA LEU A 291 5.42 17.31 -7.23
C LEU A 291 4.46 16.52 -6.35
N ALA A 292 4.07 17.07 -5.20
CA ALA A 292 3.08 16.47 -4.32
C ALA A 292 1.72 16.31 -5.01
N GLU A 293 1.25 17.34 -5.73
CA GLU A 293 -0.02 17.27 -6.47
C GLU A 293 0.04 16.27 -7.62
N ASP A 294 1.16 16.20 -8.34
CA ASP A 294 1.36 15.26 -9.44
C ASP A 294 1.32 13.81 -8.94
N ASP A 295 2.03 13.50 -7.84
CA ASP A 295 2.01 12.17 -7.23
C ASP A 295 0.63 11.80 -6.69
N LEU A 296 -0.10 12.74 -6.06
CA LEU A 296 -1.46 12.50 -5.58
C LEU A 296 -2.44 12.27 -6.74
N SER A 297 -2.28 13.01 -7.83
CA SER A 297 -3.09 12.83 -9.03
C SER A 297 -2.82 11.48 -9.68
N ALA A 298 -1.56 11.05 -9.74
CA ALA A 298 -1.18 9.73 -10.21
C ALA A 298 -1.68 8.60 -9.28
N ALA A 299 -1.64 8.79 -7.96
CA ALA A 299 -2.14 7.83 -6.98
C ALA A 299 -3.66 7.65 -7.04
N LEU A 300 -4.40 8.73 -7.36
CA LEU A 300 -5.86 8.74 -7.48
C LEU A 300 -6.37 8.18 -8.82
N ALA A 301 -5.51 8.15 -9.84
CA ALA A 301 -5.83 7.61 -11.15
C ALA A 301 -5.92 6.09 -11.11
N SER A 302 -6.83 5.52 -11.91
CA SER A 302 -6.94 4.07 -12.08
C SER A 302 -5.78 3.56 -12.93
N TRP A 303 -4.65 3.22 -12.30
CA TRP A 303 -3.56 2.52 -12.97
C TRP A 303 -3.75 1.01 -12.82
N HIS A 304 -3.61 0.28 -13.93
CA HIS A 304 -3.63 -1.19 -13.98
C HIS A 304 -4.83 -1.86 -13.27
N GLY A 305 -6.02 -1.27 -13.39
CA GLY A 305 -7.27 -1.89 -12.94
C GLY A 305 -7.58 -1.77 -11.44
N ARG A 306 -6.79 -1.04 -10.65
CA ARG A 306 -7.12 -0.75 -9.24
C ARG A 306 -6.93 0.73 -8.91
N ALA A 307 -8.05 1.46 -8.90
CA ALA A 307 -8.12 2.76 -8.25
C ALA A 307 -8.19 2.60 -6.72
N PRO A 308 -7.67 3.55 -5.93
CA PRO A 308 -7.95 3.58 -4.50
C PRO A 308 -9.46 3.68 -4.27
N GLN A 309 -9.97 3.04 -3.21
CA GLN A 309 -11.41 2.98 -2.90
C GLN A 309 -11.70 3.41 -1.46
N GLY A 310 -12.97 3.75 -1.17
CA GLY A 310 -13.43 4.07 0.19
C GLY A 310 -12.55 5.08 0.93
N ALA A 311 -12.15 4.72 2.14
CA ALA A 311 -11.35 5.58 3.03
C ALA A 311 -9.95 5.93 2.46
N GLU A 312 -9.33 5.04 1.68
CA GLU A 312 -8.06 5.30 1.02
C GLU A 312 -8.20 6.44 0.01
N ARG A 313 -9.20 6.33 -0.86
CA ARG A 313 -9.50 7.36 -1.86
C ARG A 313 -9.87 8.69 -1.20
N ALA A 314 -10.69 8.64 -0.16
CA ALA A 314 -11.09 9.83 0.60
C ALA A 314 -9.86 10.57 1.16
N ARG A 315 -8.90 9.85 1.75
CA ARG A 315 -7.67 10.44 2.28
C ARG A 315 -6.79 11.06 1.19
N MET A 316 -6.60 10.36 0.07
CA MET A 316 -5.80 10.88 -1.03
C MET A 316 -6.44 12.14 -1.65
N LEU A 317 -7.77 12.16 -1.80
CA LEU A 317 -8.52 13.34 -2.24
C LEU A 317 -8.36 14.49 -1.25
N ARG A 318 -8.54 14.25 0.04
CA ARG A 318 -8.33 15.27 1.08
C ARG A 318 -6.91 15.83 1.03
N ALA A 319 -5.89 14.99 0.95
CA ALA A 319 -4.50 15.43 0.85
C ALA A 319 -4.28 16.31 -0.40
N ARG A 320 -4.82 15.91 -1.56
CA ARG A 320 -4.70 16.71 -2.79
C ARG A 320 -5.45 18.04 -2.69
N GLY A 321 -6.62 18.03 -2.08
CA GLY A 321 -7.38 19.24 -1.75
C GLY A 321 -6.54 20.21 -0.92
N THR A 322 -5.89 19.73 0.14
CA THR A 322 -5.02 20.57 0.97
C THR A 322 -3.80 21.10 0.21
N VAL A 323 -3.14 20.28 -0.62
CA VAL A 323 -2.04 20.75 -1.47
C VAL A 323 -2.51 21.84 -2.45
N ARG A 324 -3.68 21.67 -3.07
CA ARG A 324 -4.29 22.67 -3.96
C ARG A 324 -4.69 23.95 -3.22
N GLN A 325 -5.14 23.85 -1.98
CA GLN A 325 -5.39 25.01 -1.11
C GLN A 325 -4.11 25.83 -0.94
N LEU A 326 -2.99 25.18 -0.60
CA LEU A 326 -1.70 25.84 -0.45
C LEU A 326 -1.20 26.47 -1.76
N ARG A 327 -1.52 25.86 -2.90
CA ARG A 327 -1.24 26.40 -4.25
C ARG A 327 -2.25 27.46 -4.72
N ARG A 328 -3.26 27.80 -3.91
CA ARG A 328 -4.37 28.72 -4.25
C ARG A 328 -5.22 28.27 -5.46
N HIS A 329 -5.31 26.97 -5.71
CA HIS A 329 -6.13 26.39 -6.77
C HIS A 329 -7.53 26.00 -6.23
N ALA A 330 -8.38 27.02 -6.04
CA ALA A 330 -9.64 26.89 -5.31
C ALA A 330 -10.66 25.92 -5.94
N THR A 331 -10.79 25.90 -7.26
CA THR A 331 -11.76 25.03 -7.97
C THR A 331 -11.43 23.56 -7.76
N GLY A 332 -10.17 23.17 -7.99
CA GLY A 332 -9.71 21.79 -7.78
C GLY A 332 -9.72 21.38 -6.31
N MET A 333 -9.39 22.30 -5.40
CA MET A 333 -9.48 22.09 -3.95
C MET A 333 -10.91 21.73 -3.52
N CYS A 334 -11.91 22.54 -3.91
CA CYS A 334 -13.30 22.30 -3.52
C CYS A 334 -13.86 21.00 -4.10
N ALA A 335 -13.49 20.66 -5.34
CA ALA A 335 -13.87 19.39 -5.96
C ALA A 335 -13.31 18.20 -5.17
N ASP A 336 -12.04 18.26 -4.75
CA ASP A 336 -11.40 17.20 -3.98
C ASP A 336 -12.02 17.03 -2.58
N PHE A 337 -12.25 18.13 -1.85
CA PHE A 337 -12.90 18.05 -0.54
C PHE A 337 -14.35 17.57 -0.62
N ALA A 338 -15.10 17.97 -1.64
CA ALA A 338 -16.46 17.46 -1.86
C ALA A 338 -16.45 15.96 -2.17
N ALA A 339 -15.53 15.50 -3.02
CA ALA A 339 -15.39 14.09 -3.36
C ALA A 339 -14.93 13.24 -2.16
N ALA A 340 -14.04 13.76 -1.32
CA ALA A 340 -13.65 13.10 -0.07
C ALA A 340 -14.83 12.97 0.92
N CYS A 341 -15.64 14.03 1.05
CA CYS A 341 -16.81 14.03 1.92
C CYS A 341 -17.90 13.05 1.44
N ALA A 342 -18.07 12.88 0.13
CA ALA A 342 -18.97 11.87 -0.43
C ALA A 342 -18.56 10.42 -0.07
N LEU A 343 -17.29 10.22 0.31
CA LEU A 343 -16.74 8.94 0.78
C LEU A 343 -16.66 8.86 2.33
N GLY A 344 -17.17 9.86 3.05
CA GLY A 344 -17.24 9.90 4.51
C GLY A 344 -16.16 10.75 5.21
N ASP A 345 -15.19 11.33 4.50
CA ASP A 345 -14.18 12.24 5.08
C ASP A 345 -14.54 13.71 4.78
N CYS A 346 -15.36 14.30 5.64
CA CYS A 346 -15.88 15.67 5.46
C CYS A 346 -15.05 16.77 6.13
N GLU A 347 -13.96 16.43 6.84
CA GLU A 347 -13.19 17.39 7.64
C GLU A 347 -12.62 18.53 6.78
N GLY A 348 -12.06 18.21 5.60
CA GLY A 348 -11.50 19.21 4.69
C GLY A 348 -12.54 20.18 4.15
N LEU A 349 -13.73 19.68 3.79
CA LEU A 349 -14.83 20.52 3.27
C LEU A 349 -15.40 21.42 4.37
N ALA A 350 -15.56 20.90 5.58
CA ALA A 350 -16.03 21.67 6.74
C ALA A 350 -15.05 22.80 7.07
N ALA A 351 -13.75 22.51 7.11
CA ALA A 351 -12.71 23.51 7.36
C ALA A 351 -12.68 24.60 6.27
N ALA A 352 -12.77 24.22 5.00
CA ALA A 352 -12.81 25.18 3.89
C ALA A 352 -14.03 26.11 3.98
N ARG A 353 -15.21 25.57 4.32
CA ARG A 353 -16.45 26.37 4.50
C ARG A 353 -16.38 27.32 5.68
N ALA A 354 -15.78 26.89 6.79
CA ALA A 354 -15.56 27.76 7.95
C ALA A 354 -14.67 28.97 7.59
N GLN A 355 -13.83 28.85 6.56
CA GLN A 355 -12.99 29.93 6.03
C GLN A 355 -13.67 30.72 4.88
N GLY A 356 -14.97 30.52 4.64
CA GLY A 356 -15.71 31.16 3.55
C GLY A 356 -15.37 30.62 2.15
N GLN A 357 -14.64 29.51 2.05
CA GLN A 357 -14.30 28.84 0.79
C GLN A 357 -15.27 27.68 0.51
N CYS A 358 -15.35 27.22 -0.74
CA CYS A 358 -16.20 26.08 -1.13
C CYS A 358 -17.66 26.19 -0.67
N LEU A 359 -18.17 27.42 -0.59
CA LEU A 359 -19.58 27.66 -0.40
C LEU A 359 -20.29 27.09 -1.61
N LYS A 360 -21.37 26.32 -1.40
CA LYS A 360 -22.28 26.04 -2.50
C LYS A 360 -22.68 27.40 -3.05
N ALA A 361 -22.59 27.60 -4.36
CA ALA A 361 -23.30 28.70 -4.99
C ALA A 361 -24.71 28.64 -4.40
N ALA A 362 -25.13 29.71 -3.70
CA ALA A 362 -26.48 29.79 -3.18
C ALA A 362 -27.37 29.35 -4.34
N ALA A 363 -28.13 28.27 -4.14
CA ALA A 363 -29.11 27.84 -5.11
C ALA A 363 -29.81 29.12 -5.53
N ALA A 364 -29.71 29.46 -6.82
CA ALA A 364 -30.39 30.61 -7.37
C ALA A 364 -31.81 30.50 -6.81
N GLN A 365 -32.15 31.42 -5.90
CA GLN A 365 -33.51 31.52 -5.42
C GLN A 365 -34.32 31.58 -6.71
N PRO A 366 -35.31 30.69 -6.92
CA PRO A 366 -36.27 30.94 -7.98
C PRO A 366 -36.74 32.38 -7.73
N PRO A 367 -36.73 33.27 -8.75
CA PRO A 367 -37.10 34.65 -8.54
C PRO A 367 -38.42 34.65 -7.78
N GLU A 368 -38.36 35.15 -6.55
CA GLU A 368 -39.51 35.40 -5.71
C GLU A 368 -40.48 36.19 -6.57
N LYS A 369 -41.67 35.60 -6.77
CA LYS A 369 -42.70 36.07 -7.68
C LYS A 369 -42.75 37.59 -7.66
N ALA A 370 -42.32 38.20 -8.76
CA ALA A 370 -42.59 39.59 -9.04
C ALA A 370 -44.11 39.78 -8.94
N ALA A 371 -44.52 40.66 -8.03
CA ALA A 371 -45.88 41.15 -7.92
C ALA A 371 -46.34 41.68 -9.30
N PRO A 372 -47.61 41.46 -9.68
CA PRO A 372 -48.10 41.87 -10.99
C PRO A 372 -48.12 43.40 -11.11
N PRO A 373 -47.73 43.97 -12.27
CA PRO A 373 -47.82 45.40 -12.49
C PRO A 373 -49.26 45.86 -12.60
N ALA A 374 -49.55 46.99 -11.95
CA ALA A 374 -50.80 47.71 -12.05
C ALA A 374 -51.08 48.18 -13.49
N LYS A 375 -52.35 48.09 -13.88
CA LYS A 375 -52.92 48.48 -15.17
C LYS A 375 -52.65 49.96 -15.45
N GLN A 376 -52.15 50.29 -16.64
CA GLN A 376 -52.36 51.60 -17.26
C GLN A 376 -52.80 51.40 -18.70
N ASP A 377 -53.93 52.03 -18.99
CA ASP A 377 -54.72 51.93 -20.21
C ASP A 377 -54.04 52.57 -21.43
N ALA A 378 -54.40 52.05 -22.59
CA ALA A 378 -53.83 52.31 -23.90
C ALA A 378 -54.26 53.65 -24.54
N LYS A 379 -53.43 54.15 -25.47
CA LYS A 379 -53.88 54.90 -26.65
C LYS A 379 -52.98 54.61 -27.88
N PRO A 380 -53.51 54.45 -29.11
CA PRO A 380 -52.86 53.66 -30.17
C PRO A 380 -52.03 54.46 -31.21
N ALA A 381 -51.30 53.68 -32.01
CA ALA A 381 -50.26 53.97 -33.00
C ALA A 381 -50.66 54.86 -34.21
N PRO A 382 -49.70 55.11 -35.14
CA PRO A 382 -49.75 54.30 -36.36
C PRO A 382 -48.39 53.83 -36.94
N GLN A 383 -48.39 52.53 -37.29
CA GLN A 383 -47.95 51.87 -38.53
C GLN A 383 -46.64 52.28 -39.25
N ARG A 384 -45.75 51.29 -39.44
CA ARG A 384 -45.48 50.61 -40.74
C ARG A 384 -44.55 49.39 -40.53
N SER A 385 -44.87 48.29 -41.20
CA SER A 385 -44.05 47.08 -41.41
C SER A 385 -43.85 46.93 -42.95
N PRO A 386 -43.31 45.83 -43.51
CA PRO A 386 -42.29 44.85 -43.08
C PRO A 386 -41.26 44.55 -44.22
N ALA A 387 -40.22 43.76 -43.94
CA ALA A 387 -39.51 42.80 -44.81
C ALA A 387 -38.13 42.50 -44.17
N GLU A 388 -37.52 41.32 -44.11
CA GLU A 388 -37.70 39.91 -44.52
C GLU A 388 -36.58 39.21 -43.71
N ALA A 389 -36.85 38.25 -42.82
CA ALA A 389 -36.89 36.79 -43.07
C ALA A 389 -35.72 36.19 -43.87
N ASP A 390 -35.24 35.08 -43.31
CA ASP A 390 -34.41 34.00 -43.87
C ASP A 390 -32.88 34.21 -43.83
N GLY A 391 -32.07 33.27 -43.35
CA GLY A 391 -32.32 31.90 -42.88
C GLY A 391 -31.00 31.28 -42.40
N ALA A 392 -31.09 30.33 -41.49
CA ALA A 392 -29.96 29.57 -40.93
C ALA A 392 -29.63 28.36 -41.81
N VAL A 393 -28.34 28.13 -42.11
CA VAL A 393 -27.78 26.81 -42.46
C VAL A 393 -26.30 26.71 -42.02
N LEU A 394 -26.00 25.74 -41.15
CA LEU A 394 -24.72 25.01 -41.00
C LEU A 394 -24.90 23.63 -41.69
N PRO A 395 -23.88 22.79 -42.06
CA PRO A 395 -22.57 22.62 -41.39
C PRO A 395 -21.36 22.13 -42.26
N GLN A 396 -20.23 21.87 -41.56
CA GLN A 396 -19.18 20.84 -41.77
C GLN A 396 -17.80 21.14 -42.42
N GLU A 397 -16.79 20.78 -41.61
CA GLU A 397 -15.50 20.10 -41.85
C GLU A 397 -14.58 20.44 -43.03
N ILE A 398 -13.32 20.81 -42.74
CA ILE A 398 -12.13 20.23 -43.40
C ILE A 398 -10.95 20.14 -42.40
N SER A 399 -10.35 18.95 -42.34
CA SER A 399 -9.10 18.59 -41.65
C SER A 399 -7.83 19.23 -42.26
N GLY A 400 -6.72 19.24 -41.52
CA GLY A 400 -5.43 19.86 -41.89
C GLY A 400 -4.67 19.25 -43.07
N PRO A 401 -3.42 19.69 -43.32
CA PRO A 401 -2.30 18.75 -43.13
C PRO A 401 -0.95 19.37 -42.69
N ALA A 402 0.02 18.45 -42.56
CA ALA A 402 1.36 18.46 -42.00
C ALA A 402 2.45 19.36 -42.65
N ALA A 403 3.53 19.59 -41.88
CA ALA A 403 4.91 19.81 -42.34
C ALA A 403 5.86 19.40 -41.18
N SER A 404 6.69 18.36 -41.29
CA SER A 404 7.94 18.22 -42.06
C SER A 404 9.20 18.65 -41.30
N GLN A 405 10.23 17.84 -41.51
CA GLN A 405 11.46 17.66 -40.75
C GLN A 405 12.52 18.76 -40.97
N ALA A 406 13.52 18.70 -40.08
CA ALA A 406 14.96 18.93 -40.31
C ALA A 406 15.50 20.37 -40.36
N THR A 407 16.36 20.68 -39.38
CA THR A 407 17.69 21.28 -39.66
C THR A 407 18.62 21.14 -38.44
N ARG A 408 19.77 20.47 -38.63
CA ARG A 408 20.97 20.56 -37.79
C ARG A 408 21.88 21.65 -38.38
N PRO A 409 22.74 22.31 -37.58
CA PRO A 409 23.99 22.85 -38.10
C PRO A 409 25.20 22.02 -37.64
N SER A 410 26.16 21.92 -38.56
CA SER A 410 27.50 21.34 -38.45
C SER A 410 28.51 22.48 -38.34
N GLY A 411 29.61 22.27 -37.61
CA GLY A 411 30.89 22.91 -37.91
C GLY A 411 31.72 23.39 -36.72
N GLY A 412 32.90 22.77 -36.52
CA GLY A 412 33.97 23.35 -35.69
C GLY A 412 35.00 22.37 -35.14
N LYS A 413 35.93 21.88 -35.98
CA LYS A 413 37.16 21.18 -35.55
C LYS A 413 38.23 22.19 -35.10
N GLY A 414 39.01 21.85 -34.08
CA GLY A 414 40.32 22.46 -33.78
C GLY A 414 40.94 21.82 -32.52
N ARG A 415 41.75 20.77 -32.68
CA ARG A 415 43.23 20.70 -32.51
C ARG A 415 43.74 20.65 -31.05
N GLN A 416 44.36 19.51 -30.72
CA GLN A 416 45.28 19.23 -29.60
C GLN A 416 46.52 20.15 -29.65
N PRO A 417 47.32 20.23 -28.56
CA PRO A 417 48.27 19.16 -28.17
C PRO A 417 47.86 18.33 -26.95
#